data_AF-A0A9D4ZRI5-F1
#
_entry.id   AF-A0A9D4ZRI5-F1
#
_cell.length_a   1.000
_cell.length_b   1.000
_cell.length_c   1.000
_cell.angle_alpha   90.00
_cell.angle_beta   90.00
_cell.angle_gamma   90.00
#
_symmetry.space_group_name_H-M   'P 1'
#
loop_
_entity.id
_entity.type
_entity.pdbx_description
1 polymer ?
#
loop_
_entity_poly.entity_id
_entity_poly.type
_entity_poly.pdbx_seq_one_letter_code
_entity_poly.pdbx_strand_id
1 'polypeptide(L)'
;MGSLAEVSEQLVYPFVKRNDSVVEDYHGVSIVDPYHWLENVDVEDVKEFVEAQRGLCNEVLNTCNAFNTTRSPAFVFSVVNC
;
A
#
# COMPACT_ATOMS: atom_id res chain seq x y z
N MET A 1 -4.44 -17.45 17.98
CA MET A 1 -3.03 -17.78 17.66
C MET A 1 -2.77 -17.29 16.23
N GLY A 2 -2.52 -15.99 16.05
CA GLY A 2 -2.16 -15.44 14.75
C GLY A 2 -0.65 -15.60 14.58
N SER A 3 -0.22 -16.53 13.74
CA SER A 3 1.18 -16.62 13.34
C SER A 3 1.44 -15.43 12.43
N LEU A 4 2.12 -14.41 12.94
CA LEU A 4 2.75 -13.41 12.09
C LEU A 4 3.78 -14.19 11.28
N ALA A 5 3.51 -14.43 10.00
CA ALA A 5 4.56 -14.85 9.08
C ALA A 5 5.71 -13.87 9.31
N GLU A 6 6.82 -14.38 9.81
CA GLU A 6 7.97 -13.58 10.20
C GLU A 6 8.49 -12.93 8.91
N VAL A 7 8.10 -11.67 8.66
CA VAL A 7 8.57 -10.89 7.52
C VAL A 7 10.02 -10.56 7.81
N SER A 8 10.90 -11.53 7.57
CA SER A 8 12.34 -11.46 7.79
C SER A 8 13.06 -10.83 6.60
N GLU A 9 12.34 -10.49 5.53
CA GLU A 9 12.88 -9.79 4.38
C GLU A 9 12.75 -8.28 4.54
N GLN A 10 13.83 -7.57 4.28
CA GLN A 10 13.93 -6.13 4.44
C GLN A 10 13.12 -5.45 3.33
N LEU A 11 11.95 -4.90 3.68
CA LEU A 11 11.08 -4.23 2.72
C LEU A 11 11.75 -2.98 2.15
N VAL A 12 11.84 -2.90 0.82
CA VAL A 12 12.33 -1.72 0.11
C VAL A 12 11.12 -0.88 -0.30
N TYR A 13 10.91 0.22 0.41
CA TYR A 13 9.84 1.16 0.07
C TYR A 13 10.20 1.99 -1.17
N PRO A 14 9.25 2.22 -2.09
CA PRO A 14 9.50 3.03 -3.27
C PRO A 14 9.77 4.48 -2.88
N PHE A 15 10.55 5.17 -3.72
CA PHE A 15 10.78 6.60 -3.55
C PHE A 15 9.47 7.39 -3.69
N VAL A 16 9.27 8.37 -2.82
CA VAL A 16 8.09 9.22 -2.81
C VAL A 16 8.50 10.68 -2.85
N LYS A 17 7.93 11.42 -3.79
CA LYS A 17 8.12 12.87 -3.92
C LYS A 17 7.56 13.58 -2.68
N ARG A 18 8.38 14.47 -2.11
CA ARG A 18 7.98 15.38 -1.04
C ARG A 18 8.03 16.81 -1.55
N ASN A 19 6.99 17.60 -1.27
CA ASN A 19 6.95 19.01 -1.61
C ASN A 19 6.65 19.87 -0.38
N ASP A 20 7.69 20.28 0.34
CA ASP A 20 7.55 21.08 1.56
C ASP A 20 7.09 22.55 1.30
N SER A 21 6.72 22.90 0.06
CA SER A 21 6.25 24.25 -0.31
C SER A 21 4.78 24.48 0.00
N VAL A 22 3.98 23.43 0.18
CA VAL A 22 2.56 23.54 0.52
C VAL A 22 2.46 23.69 2.03
N VAL A 23 2.10 24.89 2.48
CA VAL A 23 1.96 25.24 3.90
C VAL A 23 0.59 25.87 4.11
N GLU A 24 -0.16 25.32 5.05
CA GLU A 24 -1.49 25.80 5.44
C GLU A 24 -1.42 26.43 6.83
N ASP A 25 -2.16 27.53 7.04
CA ASP A 25 -2.30 28.16 8.36
C ASP A 25 -3.62 27.72 9.00
N TYR A 26 -3.52 27.02 10.12
CA TYR A 26 -4.66 26.64 10.94
C TYR A 26 -4.58 27.34 12.29
N HIS A 27 -5.46 28.32 12.50
CA HIS A 27 -5.56 29.09 13.76
C HIS A 27 -4.22 29.73 14.17
N GLY A 28 -3.44 30.24 13.21
CA GLY A 28 -2.13 30.85 13.47
C GLY A 28 -0.99 29.84 13.65
N VAL A 29 -1.24 28.55 13.36
CA VAL A 29 -0.22 27.50 13.31
C VAL A 29 0.01 27.09 11.86
N SER A 30 1.23 27.29 11.37
CA SER A 30 1.62 26.83 10.03
C SER A 30 1.92 25.33 10.03
N ILE A 31 1.25 24.58 9.15
CA ILE A 31 1.38 23.14 8.97
C ILE A 31 1.82 22.87 7.53
N VAL A 32 2.94 22.16 7.36
CA VAL A 32 3.43 21.76 6.04
C VAL A 32 2.73 20.47 5.62
N ASP A 33 2.11 20.46 4.44
CA ASP A 33 1.56 19.25 3.82
C ASP A 33 2.40 18.82 2.60
N PRO A 34 3.46 18.03 2.82
CA PRO A 34 4.38 17.64 1.76
C PRO A 34 3.81 16.65 0.75
N TYR A 35 2.64 16.08 1.04
CA TYR A 35 2.00 15.03 0.24
C TYR A 35 0.68 15.46 -0.39
N HIS A 36 0.36 16.75 -0.35
CA HIS A 36 -0.84 17.34 -0.94
C HIS A 36 -1.10 16.89 -2.40
N TRP A 37 -0.04 16.63 -3.17
CA TRP A 37 -0.13 16.16 -4.55
C TRP A 37 -0.82 14.78 -4.69
N LEU A 38 -0.85 13.96 -3.64
CA LEU A 38 -1.56 12.67 -3.62
C LEU A 38 -3.09 12.81 -3.64
N GLU A 39 -3.63 14.00 -3.36
CA GLU A 39 -5.08 14.25 -3.38
C GLU A 39 -5.66 14.27 -4.80
N ASN A 40 -4.82 14.54 -5.82
CA ASN A 40 -5.24 14.60 -7.21
C ASN A 40 -4.99 13.28 -7.92
N VAL A 41 -5.99 12.38 -7.94
CA VAL A 41 -5.87 11.02 -8.48
C VAL A 41 -5.65 10.93 -9.99
N ASP A 42 -5.91 12.00 -10.75
CA ASP A 42 -5.87 11.96 -12.22
C ASP A 42 -4.47 12.23 -12.80
N VAL A 43 -3.54 12.77 -11.99
CA VAL A 43 -2.18 13.08 -12.43
C VAL A 43 -1.31 11.83 -12.49
N GLU A 44 -0.38 11.82 -13.44
CA GLU A 44 0.44 10.65 -13.72
C GLU A 44 1.36 10.28 -12.54
N ASP A 45 1.94 11.28 -11.86
CA ASP A 45 2.76 11.09 -10.65
C ASP A 45 2.01 10.24 -9.58
N VAL A 46 0.70 10.42 -9.42
CA VAL A 46 -0.10 9.68 -8.42
C VAL A 46 -0.36 8.25 -8.89
N LYS A 47 -0.63 8.04 -10.18
CA LYS A 47 -0.79 6.69 -10.73
C LYS A 47 0.51 5.88 -10.59
N GLU A 48 1.65 6.47 -10.93
CA GLU A 48 2.96 5.84 -10.76
C GLU A 48 3.22 5.45 -9.29
N PHE A 49 2.89 6.34 -8.36
CA PHE A 49 3.00 6.06 -6.92
C PHE A 49 2.09 4.89 -6.49
N VAL A 50 0.83 4.88 -6.93
CA VAL A 50 -0.12 3.80 -6.61
C VAL A 50 0.34 2.47 -7.18
N GLU A 51 0.86 2.43 -8.41
CA GLU A 51 1.41 1.20 -8.99
C GLU A 51 2.62 0.69 -8.22
N ALA A 52 3.54 1.57 -7.81
CA ALA A 52 4.70 1.19 -7.01
C ALA A 52 4.30 0.59 -5.65
N GLN A 53 3.32 1.20 -4.97
CA GLN A 53 2.80 0.69 -3.70
C GLN A 53 2.04 -0.64 -3.88
N ARG A 54 1.26 -0.76 -4.96
CA ARG A 54 0.57 -2.01 -5.29
C ARG A 54 1.56 -3.15 -5.56
N GLY A 55 2.66 -2.87 -6.27
CA GLY A 55 3.75 -3.81 -6.50
C GLY A 55 4.31 -4.35 -5.19
N LEU A 56 4.76 -3.44 -4.31
CA LEU A 56 5.27 -3.80 -2.98
C LEU A 56 4.25 -4.60 -2.16
N CYS A 57 2.98 -4.17 -2.14
CA CYS A 57 1.92 -4.88 -1.43
C CYS A 57 1.73 -6.31 -1.96
N ASN A 58 1.72 -6.49 -3.28
CA ASN A 58 1.62 -7.81 -3.89
C ASN A 58 2.82 -8.70 -3.55
N GLU A 59 4.03 -8.16 -3.54
CA GLU A 59 5.23 -8.89 -3.10
C GLU A 59 5.05 -9.43 -1.68
N VAL A 60 4.64 -8.57 -0.74
CA VAL A 60 4.37 -8.98 0.65
C VAL A 60 3.25 -10.01 0.73
N LEU A 61 2.13 -9.80 0.03
CA LEU A 61 0.99 -10.73 0.06
C LEU A 61 1.32 -12.10 -0.54
N ASN A 62 2.17 -12.15 -1.57
CA ASN A 62 2.61 -13.41 -2.16
C ASN A 62 3.43 -14.27 -1.18
N THR A 63 4.12 -13.66 -0.21
CA THR A 63 4.80 -14.41 0.86
C THR A 63 3.82 -14.96 1.91
N CYS A 64 2.58 -14.45 1.96
CA CYS A 64 1.58 -14.88 2.91
C CYS A 64 0.84 -16.15 2.45
N ASN A 65 1.24 -17.31 2.97
CA ASN A 65 0.63 -18.61 2.64
C ASN A 65 -0.90 -18.67 2.81
N ALA A 66 -1.45 -18.00 3.82
CA ALA A 66 -2.89 -17.97 4.07
C ALA A 66 -3.67 -17.24 2.96
N PHE A 67 -3.09 -16.15 2.42
CA PHE A 67 -3.68 -15.39 1.32
C PHE A 67 -3.72 -16.22 0.02
N ASN A 68 -2.62 -16.89 -0.31
CA ASN A 68 -2.54 -17.75 -1.50
C ASN A 68 -3.50 -18.95 -1.43
N THR A 69 -3.64 -19.55 -0.25
CA THR A 69 -4.52 -20.71 -0.06
C THR A 69 -5.99 -20.34 -0.27
N THR A 70 -6.42 -19.21 0.29
CA THR A 70 -7.81 -18.74 0.20
C THR A 70 -8.21 -18.25 -1.19
N ARG A 71 -7.26 -17.74 -1.99
CA ARG A 71 -7.48 -17.40 -3.41
C ARG A 71 -7.44 -18.59 -4.36
N SER A 72 -7.04 -19.79 -3.92
CA SER A 72 -6.97 -20.92 -4.82
C SER A 72 -8.38 -21.35 -5.27
N PRO A 73 -8.59 -21.65 -6.56
CA PRO A 73 -9.88 -22.12 -7.04
C PRO A 73 -10.33 -23.42 -6.34
N ALA A 74 -9.38 -24.25 -5.88
CA ALA A 74 -9.67 -25.44 -5.10
C ALA A 74 -10.29 -25.12 -3.73
N PHE A 75 -9.81 -24.09 -3.04
CA PHE A 75 -10.37 -23.65 -1.75
C PHE A 75 -11.74 -22.98 -1.94
N VAL A 76 -11.88 -22.09 -2.92
CA VAL A 76 -13.17 -21.44 -3.22
C VAL A 76 -14.22 -22.48 -3.62
N PHE A 77 -13.85 -23.45 -4.46
CA PHE A 77 -14.74 -24.54 -4.85
C PHE A 77 -15.16 -25.42 -3.67
N SER A 78 -14.25 -25.68 -2.73
CA SER A 78 -14.52 -26.43 -1.49
C SER A 78 -15.48 -25.70 -0.55
N VAL A 79 -15.36 -24.38 -0.40
CA VAL A 79 -16.26 -23.57 0.44
C VAL A 79 -17.64 -23.38 -0.19
N VAL A 80 -17.70 -23.18 -1.50
CA VAL A 80 -18.97 -22.91 -2.22
C VAL A 80 -19.80 -24.17 -2.46
N ASN A 81 -19.17 -25.35 -2.58
CA ASN A 81 -19.88 -26.62 -2.74
C ASN A 81 -20.01 -27.43 -1.45
N CYS A 82 -19.90 -26.76 -0.30
CA CYS A 82 -20.27 -27.31 1.00
C CYS A 82 -21.79 -27.19 1.23
#